data_AF-A0A7Z7IZJ2-F1
#
_entry.id   AF-A0A7Z7IZJ2-F1
#
_cell.length_a   1.000
_cell.length_b   1.000
_cell.length_c   1.000
_cell.angle_alpha   90.00
_cell.angle_beta   90.00
_cell.angle_gamma   90.00
#
_symmetry.space_group_name_H-M   'P 1'
#
loop_
_entity.id
_entity.type
_entity.pdbx_description
1 polymer ?
#
loop_
_entity_poly.entity_id
_entity_poly.type
_entity_poly.pdbx_seq_one_letter_code
_entity_poly.pdbx_strand_id
1 'polypeptide(L)'
;MELSMRMLTAFLSFLLLLPSFSVVLAAKPRQPTAYPTEIQGVWNLGPQSCRLPVNPDSDSPIHIEKTRLHGYEHEETPVSIKLVSNAPHAWVVSATSDIAPDVRTDDLYILKGEHLVISDGESVKQYRRCK
;
A
#
# COMPACT_ATOMS: atom_id res chain seq x y z
N MET A 1 -23.93 67.02 48.65
CA MET A 1 -22.69 66.23 48.46
C MET A 1 -22.94 65.36 47.23
N GLU A 2 -22.46 65.82 46.09
CA GLU A 2 -22.79 65.28 44.75
C GLU A 2 -22.30 63.84 44.58
N LEU A 3 -23.21 62.96 44.15
CA LEU A 3 -22.85 61.60 43.76
C LEU A 3 -22.47 61.59 42.26
N SER A 4 -21.29 61.04 42.03
CA SER A 4 -20.49 61.01 40.81
C SER A 4 -21.24 60.54 39.56
N MET A 5 -21.19 61.40 38.54
CA MET A 5 -21.30 61.08 37.13
C MET A 5 -20.21 60.07 36.72
N ARG A 6 -20.57 58.78 36.66
CA ARG A 6 -19.80 57.77 35.95
C ARG A 6 -20.71 56.82 35.18
N MET A 7 -20.68 57.01 33.87
CA MET A 7 -20.46 55.91 32.94
C MET A 7 -21.70 55.06 32.63
N LEU A 8 -22.71 55.75 32.09
CA LEU A 8 -23.62 55.16 31.13
C LEU A 8 -22.83 54.93 29.81
N THR A 9 -22.10 53.83 29.71
CA THR A 9 -21.57 53.35 28.42
C THR A 9 -21.89 51.87 28.27
N ALA A 10 -22.95 51.66 27.50
CA ALA A 10 -23.11 50.58 26.55
C ALA A 10 -22.88 49.16 27.11
N PHE A 11 -23.95 48.63 27.71
CA PHE A 11 -24.40 47.27 27.40
C PHE A 11 -24.40 47.08 25.87
N LEU A 12 -23.32 46.59 25.28
CA LEU A 12 -23.29 45.89 23.99
C LEU A 12 -21.84 45.50 23.69
N SER A 13 -21.62 44.25 23.27
CA SER A 13 -20.39 43.79 22.61
C SER A 13 -19.24 43.31 23.51
N PHE A 14 -19.46 42.24 24.28
CA PHE A 14 -18.37 41.27 24.48
C PHE A 14 -18.90 39.83 24.50
N LEU A 15 -19.75 39.54 23.52
CA LEU A 15 -20.27 38.21 23.23
C LEU A 15 -19.39 37.54 22.16
N LEU A 16 -18.07 37.50 22.34
CA LEU A 16 -17.14 36.90 21.37
C LEU A 16 -15.92 36.29 22.08
N LEU A 17 -16.15 35.33 22.98
CA LEU A 17 -15.13 34.39 23.44
C LEU A 17 -15.73 32.98 23.45
N LEU A 18 -16.26 32.55 22.30
CA LEU A 18 -16.46 31.13 22.06
C LEU A 18 -15.08 30.54 21.73
N PRO A 19 -14.54 29.61 22.53
CA PRO A 19 -13.32 28.93 22.17
C PRO A 19 -13.56 28.20 20.86
N SER A 20 -12.80 28.57 19.83
CA SER A 20 -12.73 27.84 18.57
C SER A 20 -12.18 26.45 18.88
N PHE A 21 -13.07 25.49 19.11
CA PHE A 21 -12.72 24.08 19.11
C PHE A 21 -12.26 23.71 17.70
N SER A 22 -10.95 23.78 17.45
CA SER A 22 -10.35 23.17 16.27
C SER A 22 -10.58 21.67 16.38
N VAL A 23 -11.54 21.15 15.62
CA VAL A 23 -11.71 19.70 15.45
C VAL A 23 -10.50 19.20 14.68
N VAL A 24 -9.54 18.62 15.39
CA VAL A 24 -8.48 17.82 14.77
C VAL A 24 -9.15 16.52 14.32
N LEU A 25 -9.48 16.40 13.03
CA LEU A 25 -9.85 15.11 12.46
C LEU A 25 -8.63 14.20 12.56
N ALA A 26 -8.65 13.28 13.52
CA ALA A 26 -7.69 12.18 13.54
C ALA A 26 -7.87 11.38 12.24
N ALA A 27 -6.81 11.33 11.42
CA ALA A 27 -6.81 10.49 10.24
C ALA A 27 -7.04 9.03 10.68
N LYS A 28 -8.10 8.41 10.17
CA LYS A 28 -8.39 7.00 10.47
C LYS A 28 -7.21 6.15 9.97
N PRO A 29 -6.63 5.26 10.79
CA PRO A 29 -5.54 4.40 10.33
C PRO A 29 -6.01 3.60 9.13
N ARG A 30 -5.28 3.73 8.01
CA ARG A 30 -5.58 3.01 6.77
C ARG A 30 -5.24 1.55 7.00
N GLN A 31 -6.21 0.65 6.76
CA GLN A 31 -5.93 -0.78 6.85
C GLN A 31 -4.91 -1.17 5.77
N PRO A 32 -3.95 -2.05 6.06
CA PRO A 32 -3.02 -2.55 5.06
C PRO A 32 -3.77 -3.22 3.90
N THR A 33 -3.37 -2.89 2.68
CA THR A 33 -3.86 -3.59 1.49
C THR A 33 -3.31 -5.01 1.49
N ALA A 34 -4.17 -5.99 1.23
CA ALA A 34 -3.78 -7.39 1.28
C ALA A 34 -3.74 -8.01 -0.13
N TYR A 35 -2.66 -8.74 -0.43
CA TYR A 35 -2.58 -9.58 -1.62
C TYR A 35 -3.67 -10.66 -1.62
N PRO A 36 -4.25 -10.98 -2.80
CA PRO A 36 -5.15 -12.12 -2.95
C PRO A 36 -4.49 -13.40 -2.44
N THR A 37 -5.24 -14.20 -1.68
CA THR A 37 -4.78 -15.46 -1.09
C THR A 37 -4.20 -16.42 -2.12
N GLU A 38 -4.70 -16.35 -3.35
CA GLU A 38 -4.35 -17.19 -4.47
C GLU A 38 -2.95 -16.91 -4.99
N ILE A 39 -2.42 -15.70 -4.81
CA ILE A 39 -1.06 -15.36 -5.22
C ILE A 39 -0.06 -15.35 -4.05
N GLN A 40 -0.53 -15.50 -2.81
CA GLN A 40 0.36 -15.66 -1.66
C GLN A 40 1.15 -16.97 -1.78
N GLY A 41 2.39 -16.96 -1.31
CA GLY A 41 3.31 -18.10 -1.35
C GLY A 41 4.67 -17.75 -1.94
N VAL A 42 5.47 -18.81 -2.14
CA VAL A 42 6.83 -18.69 -2.69
C VAL A 42 6.82 -18.98 -4.19
N TRP A 43 7.45 -18.10 -4.96
CA TRP A 43 7.47 -18.13 -6.42
C TRP A 43 8.89 -18.02 -6.94
N ASN A 44 9.27 -18.87 -7.88
CA ASN A 44 10.63 -18.89 -8.40
C ASN A 44 10.63 -18.82 -9.95
N LEU A 45 11.66 -18.21 -10.53
CA LEU A 45 11.80 -18.05 -11.98
C LEU A 45 12.16 -19.40 -12.64
N GLY A 46 11.68 -19.59 -13.87
CA GLY A 46 12.12 -20.69 -14.73
C GLY A 46 11.34 -22.01 -14.60
N PRO A 47 11.69 -23.02 -15.44
CA PRO A 47 10.88 -24.24 -15.62
C PRO A 47 11.06 -25.31 -14.52
N GLN A 48 12.18 -25.30 -13.78
CA GLN A 48 12.47 -26.23 -12.67
C GLN A 48 12.58 -25.49 -11.34
N SER A 49 11.53 -24.77 -11.01
CA SER A 49 11.44 -23.93 -9.84
C SER A 49 11.67 -24.70 -8.54
N CYS A 50 12.44 -24.09 -7.61
CA CYS A 50 12.50 -24.45 -6.19
C CYS A 50 13.23 -25.77 -5.83
N ARG A 51 14.02 -26.32 -6.76
CA ARG A 51 14.87 -27.51 -6.50
C ARG A 51 16.36 -27.25 -6.62
N LEU A 52 16.75 -26.10 -7.17
CA LEU A 52 18.14 -25.71 -7.35
C LEU A 52 18.55 -24.77 -6.22
N PRO A 53 19.84 -24.76 -5.82
CA PRO A 53 20.36 -23.75 -4.91
C PRO A 53 20.01 -22.36 -5.43
N VAL A 54 19.58 -21.48 -4.51
CA VAL A 54 19.31 -20.08 -4.86
C VAL A 54 20.63 -19.46 -5.31
N ASN A 55 20.66 -18.99 -6.55
CA ASN A 55 21.76 -18.13 -7.00
C ASN A 55 21.63 -16.81 -6.24
N PRO A 56 22.65 -16.38 -5.45
CA PRO A 56 22.57 -15.12 -4.71
C PRO A 56 22.29 -13.95 -5.65
N ASP A 57 22.78 -13.95 -6.89
CA ASP A 57 22.52 -12.85 -7.83
C ASP A 57 21.16 -12.95 -8.56
N SER A 58 20.23 -13.76 -8.04
CA SER A 58 18.90 -13.95 -8.66
C SER A 58 17.83 -13.11 -7.98
N ASP A 59 17.02 -12.41 -8.78
CA ASP A 59 15.76 -11.80 -8.37
C ASP A 59 14.68 -12.80 -7.86
N SER A 60 15.05 -14.04 -7.57
CA SER A 60 14.12 -15.11 -7.19
C SER A 60 14.76 -16.11 -6.20
N PRO A 61 13.96 -16.78 -5.34
CA PRO A 61 12.50 -16.70 -5.26
C PRO A 61 11.98 -15.38 -4.69
N ILE A 62 10.75 -15.02 -5.04
CA ILE A 62 9.99 -13.99 -4.35
C ILE A 62 8.99 -14.65 -3.39
N HIS A 63 8.75 -14.02 -2.25
CA HIS A 63 7.76 -14.46 -1.26
C HIS A 63 6.63 -13.44 -1.18
N ILE A 64 5.42 -13.82 -1.59
CA ILE A 64 4.23 -12.98 -1.50
C ILE A 64 3.49 -13.36 -0.22
N GLU A 65 3.56 -12.51 0.79
CA GLU A 65 2.78 -12.61 2.01
C GLU A 65 1.47 -11.83 1.90
N LYS A 66 0.67 -11.80 2.98
CA LYS A 66 -0.59 -11.08 2.99
C LYS A 66 -0.42 -9.60 2.68
N THR A 67 0.60 -8.94 3.23
CA THR A 67 0.75 -7.47 3.16
C THR A 67 2.13 -7.04 2.67
N ARG A 68 2.96 -7.97 2.19
CA ARG A 68 4.30 -7.68 1.66
C ARG A 68 4.70 -8.67 0.59
N LEU A 69 5.55 -8.24 -0.32
CA LEU A 69 6.34 -9.08 -1.20
C LEU A 69 7.80 -8.92 -0.78
N HIS A 70 8.50 -10.04 -0.58
CA HIS A 70 9.95 -10.06 -0.32
C HIS A 70 10.65 -10.54 -1.59
N GLY A 71 11.46 -9.65 -2.18
CA GLY A 71 12.43 -9.97 -3.22
C GLY A 71 13.80 -10.26 -2.63
N TYR A 72 14.81 -10.41 -3.50
CA TYR A 72 16.18 -10.68 -3.06
C TYR A 72 16.80 -9.45 -2.37
N GLU A 73 16.71 -8.26 -2.96
CA GLU A 73 17.32 -7.03 -2.45
C GLU A 73 16.32 -6.04 -1.88
N HIS A 74 15.02 -6.27 -2.10
CA HIS A 74 13.97 -5.31 -1.80
C HIS A 74 12.72 -5.96 -1.22
N GLU A 75 11.93 -5.15 -0.52
CA GLU A 75 10.58 -5.49 -0.14
C GLU A 75 9.58 -4.52 -0.77
N GLU A 76 8.41 -5.02 -1.15
CA GLU A 76 7.31 -4.22 -1.65
C GLU A 76 6.12 -4.29 -0.69
N THR A 77 5.50 -3.14 -0.48
CA THR A 77 4.24 -3.03 0.26
C THR A 77 3.13 -2.63 -0.72
N PRO A 78 2.08 -3.46 -0.88
CA PRO A 78 0.98 -3.13 -1.76
C PRO A 78 0.21 -1.94 -1.18
N VAL A 79 -0.08 -0.98 -2.04
CA VAL A 79 -0.90 0.20 -1.73
C VAL A 79 -2.31 0.01 -2.26
N SER A 80 -2.46 -0.58 -3.44
CA SER A 80 -3.76 -0.84 -4.09
C SER A 80 -3.68 -2.14 -4.88
N ILE A 81 -4.76 -2.92 -4.88
CA ILE A 81 -4.88 -4.11 -5.70
C ILE A 81 -6.25 -4.09 -6.35
N LYS A 82 -6.27 -4.11 -7.69
CA LYS A 82 -7.50 -4.07 -8.48
C LYS A 82 -7.58 -5.30 -9.36
N LEU A 83 -8.61 -6.11 -9.19
CA LEU A 83 -8.94 -7.19 -10.11
C LEU A 83 -9.34 -6.59 -11.48
N VAL A 84 -8.68 -7.03 -12.54
CA VAL A 84 -8.91 -6.56 -13.92
C VAL A 84 -9.39 -7.66 -14.86
N SER A 85 -9.24 -8.93 -14.48
CA SER A 85 -9.84 -10.06 -15.21
C SER A 85 -10.13 -11.22 -14.25
N ASN A 86 -11.22 -11.95 -14.50
CA ASN A 86 -11.59 -13.17 -13.78
C ASN A 86 -11.08 -14.45 -14.47
N ALA A 87 -10.77 -14.39 -15.77
CA ALA A 87 -10.32 -15.56 -16.54
C ALA A 87 -9.40 -15.14 -17.72
N PRO A 88 -8.06 -15.29 -17.61
CA PRO A 88 -7.33 -15.70 -16.40
C PRO A 88 -7.51 -14.66 -15.28
N HIS A 89 -7.33 -15.08 -14.03
CA HIS A 89 -7.34 -14.14 -12.91
C HIS A 89 -6.16 -13.19 -13.05
N ALA A 90 -6.46 -11.89 -13.08
CA ALA A 90 -5.44 -10.86 -13.21
C ALA A 90 -5.75 -9.65 -12.34
N TRP A 91 -4.70 -9.08 -11.76
CA TRP A 91 -4.77 -7.89 -10.92
C TRP A 91 -3.74 -6.87 -11.36
N VAL A 92 -4.09 -5.60 -11.29
CA VAL A 92 -3.10 -4.51 -11.24
C VAL A 92 -2.76 -4.28 -9.77
N VAL A 93 -1.49 -4.43 -9.43
CA VAL A 93 -0.95 -4.23 -8.09
C VAL A 93 -0.12 -2.95 -8.11
N SER A 94 -0.58 -1.95 -7.36
CA SER A 94 0.21 -0.76 -7.08
C SER A 94 0.99 -0.96 -5.79
N ALA A 95 2.31 -0.81 -5.80
CA ALA A 95 3.15 -1.02 -4.63
C ALA A 95 4.21 0.08 -4.45
N THR A 96 4.78 0.16 -3.25
CA THR A 96 5.98 0.96 -2.96
C THR A 96 7.09 0.04 -2.48
N SER A 97 8.33 0.30 -2.89
CA SER A 97 9.50 -0.43 -2.42
C SER A 97 10.12 0.24 -1.20
N ASP A 98 10.71 -0.54 -0.30
CA ASP A 98 11.52 -0.05 0.81
C ASP A 98 12.79 0.72 0.36
N ILE A 99 13.37 0.38 -0.80
CA ILE A 99 14.52 1.09 -1.38
C ILE A 99 14.12 2.41 -2.04
N ALA A 100 12.88 2.50 -2.53
CA ALA A 100 12.34 3.69 -3.19
C ALA A 100 10.90 3.98 -2.72
N PRO A 101 10.70 4.40 -1.45
CA PRO A 101 9.38 4.48 -0.82
C PRO A 101 8.47 5.55 -1.43
N ASP A 102 9.05 6.57 -2.08
CA ASP A 102 8.31 7.64 -2.74
C ASP A 102 7.90 7.29 -4.18
N VAL A 103 8.40 6.16 -4.71
CA VAL A 103 8.08 5.68 -6.05
C VAL A 103 7.00 4.60 -5.95
N ARG A 104 5.97 4.75 -6.77
CA ARG A 104 4.95 3.72 -6.96
C ARG A 104 5.19 2.97 -8.26
N THR A 105 5.08 1.65 -8.18
CA THR A 105 4.99 0.76 -9.34
C THR A 105 3.54 0.34 -9.54
N ASP A 106 3.17 0.03 -10.78
CA ASP A 106 1.85 -0.47 -11.18
C ASP A 106 2.04 -1.71 -12.06
N ASP A 107 2.09 -2.87 -11.43
CA ASP A 107 2.43 -4.12 -12.10
C ASP A 107 1.19 -4.97 -12.36
N LEU A 108 1.14 -5.62 -13.51
CA LEU A 108 0.10 -6.58 -13.88
C LEU A 108 0.48 -8.00 -13.45
N TYR A 109 -0.29 -8.56 -12.53
CA TYR A 109 -0.16 -9.92 -12.02
C TYR A 109 -1.20 -10.80 -12.71
N ILE A 110 -0.78 -11.88 -13.36
CA ILE A 110 -1.66 -12.84 -14.04
C ILE A 110 -1.41 -14.23 -13.47
N LEU A 111 -2.46 -14.84 -12.89
CA LEU A 111 -2.41 -16.18 -12.30
C LEU A 111 -3.12 -17.20 -13.19
N LYS A 112 -2.43 -18.31 -13.48
CA LYS A 112 -3.00 -19.49 -14.15
C LYS A 112 -2.45 -20.78 -13.54
N GLY A 113 -3.21 -21.37 -12.61
CA GLY A 113 -2.76 -22.54 -11.84
C GLY A 113 -1.48 -22.21 -11.07
N GLU A 114 -0.43 -23.02 -11.28
CA GLU A 114 0.89 -22.82 -10.65
C GLU A 114 1.83 -21.91 -11.45
N HIS A 115 1.29 -21.01 -12.26
CA HIS A 115 2.05 -20.02 -13.01
C HIS A 115 1.59 -18.62 -12.64
N LEU A 116 2.54 -17.78 -12.23
CA LEU A 116 2.34 -16.36 -12.00
C LEU A 116 3.19 -15.58 -12.99
N VAL A 117 2.56 -14.69 -13.73
CA VAL A 117 3.26 -13.74 -14.61
C VAL A 117 3.13 -12.36 -14.01
N ILE A 118 4.24 -11.65 -13.87
CA ILE A 118 4.28 -10.25 -13.43
C ILE A 118 4.88 -9.42 -14.55
N SER A 119 4.24 -8.31 -14.88
CA SER A 119 4.67 -7.38 -15.93
C SER A 119 4.56 -5.95 -15.43
N ASP A 120 5.64 -5.20 -15.57
CA ASP A 120 5.68 -3.74 -15.34
C ASP A 120 5.24 -2.94 -16.59
N GLY A 121 5.07 -3.63 -17.74
CA GLY A 121 4.68 -3.04 -19.03
C GLY A 121 5.84 -2.90 -20.01
N GLU A 122 7.07 -3.04 -19.54
CA GLU A 122 8.31 -3.04 -20.33
C GLU A 122 8.95 -4.43 -20.37
N SER A 123 8.84 -5.17 -19.26
CA SER A 123 9.40 -6.48 -19.01
C SER A 123 8.35 -7.45 -18.47
N VAL A 124 8.62 -8.75 -18.62
CA VAL A 124 7.75 -9.82 -18.13
C VAL A 124 8.58 -10.86 -17.39
N LYS A 125 8.21 -11.12 -16.14
CA LYS A 125 8.77 -12.19 -15.32
C LYS A 125 7.75 -13.33 -15.20
N GLN A 126 8.19 -14.56 -15.45
CA GLN A 126 7.35 -15.75 -15.36
C GLN A 126 7.83 -16.64 -14.22
N TYR A 127 6.96 -16.84 -13.25
CA TYR A 127 7.21 -17.62 -12.05
C TYR A 127 6.40 -18.90 -12.02
N ARG A 128 6.93 -19.85 -11.26
CA ARG A 128 6.27 -21.10 -10.87
C ARG A 128 6.19 -21.17 -9.37
N ARG A 129 5.08 -21.67 -8.84
CA ARG A 129 4.91 -21.81 -7.39
C ARG A 129 5.86 -22.89 -6.86
N CYS A 130 6.50 -22.59 -5.73
CA CYS A 130 7.22 -23.59 -4.95
C CYS A 130 6.24 -24.46 -4.16
N LYS A 131 6.59 -25.74 -4.02
CA LYS A 131 5.87 -26.70 -3.17
C LYS A 131 6.55 -26.83 -1.83
#